data_AF-A0A5K1HPY7-F1
#
_entry.id   AF-A0A5K1HPY7-F1
#
_cell.length_a   1.000
_cell.length_b   1.000
_cell.length_c   1.000
_cell.angle_alpha   90.00
_cell.angle_beta   90.00
_cell.angle_gamma   90.00
#
_symmetry.space_group_name_H-M   'P 1'
#
loop_
_entity.id
_entity.type
_entity.pdbx_description
1 polymer ?
#
loop_
_entity_poly.entity_id
_entity_poly.type
_entity_poly.pdbx_seq_one_letter_code
_entity_poly.pdbx_strand_id
1 'polypeptide(L)'
;VLFIIHAEHEVGCSTSFVRHLASAGVDLYTTIGLAAGALYGPKHGGANTAVIHMLEQIGTKDRIRRFLMEVKLKKRTLYGFGNRVYKNFDPRAKIVKQ
;
A
#
# COMPACT_ATOMS: atom_id res chain seq x y z
N VAL A 1 -3.64 -3.70 17.17
CA VAL A 1 -4.44 -2.77 16.34
C VAL A 1 -4.06 -2.80 14.86
N LEU A 2 -2.78 -2.88 14.49
CA LEU A 2 -2.35 -2.91 13.08
C LEU A 2 -3.05 -3.99 12.22
N PHE A 3 -3.26 -5.20 12.74
CA PHE A 3 -4.02 -6.23 12.02
C PHE A 3 -5.49 -5.87 11.81
N ILE A 4 -6.11 -5.18 12.78
CA ILE A 4 -7.53 -4.77 12.68
C ILE A 4 -7.72 -3.78 11.54
N ILE A 5 -6.84 -2.77 11.43
CA ILE A 5 -6.95 -1.74 10.39
C ILE A 5 -6.57 -2.24 8.99
N HIS A 6 -5.90 -3.39 8.89
CA HIS A 6 -5.55 -4.04 7.61
C HIS A 6 -6.48 -5.20 7.26
N ALA A 7 -7.41 -5.58 8.14
CA ALA A 7 -8.21 -6.79 7.99
C ALA A 7 -9.12 -6.75 6.75
N GLU A 8 -9.67 -5.58 6.41
CA GLU A 8 -10.57 -5.40 5.27
C GLU A 8 -10.43 -3.97 4.73
N HIS A 9 -10.49 -3.82 3.40
CA HIS A 9 -10.44 -2.52 2.74
C HIS A 9 -11.17 -2.53 1.39
N GLU A 10 -12.34 -3.15 1.39
CA GLU A 10 -13.24 -3.30 0.25
C GLU A 10 -12.57 -4.03 -0.93
N VAL A 11 -12.92 -3.66 -2.16
CA VAL A 11 -12.52 -4.35 -3.38
C VAL A 11 -11.19 -3.80 -3.89
N GLY A 12 -10.11 -4.08 -3.15
CA GLY A 12 -8.73 -3.89 -3.59
C GLY A 12 -8.26 -4.98 -4.56
N CYS A 13 -7.05 -4.83 -5.11
CA CYS A 13 -6.51 -5.76 -6.13
C CYS A 13 -6.54 -7.24 -5.69
N SER A 14 -6.02 -7.55 -4.50
CA SER A 14 -6.05 -8.91 -3.95
C SER A 14 -7.46 -9.42 -3.70
N THR A 15 -8.37 -8.59 -3.18
CA THR A 15 -9.77 -8.96 -2.93
C THR A 15 -10.53 -9.23 -4.24
N SER A 16 -10.34 -8.40 -5.26
CA SER A 16 -10.90 -8.64 -6.61
C SER A 16 -10.40 -9.96 -7.19
N PHE A 17 -9.11 -10.25 -6.99
CA PHE A 17 -8.48 -11.45 -7.50
C PHE A 17 -9.04 -12.72 -6.82
N VAL A 18 -9.25 -12.70 -5.50
CA VAL A 18 -9.98 -13.76 -4.77
C VAL A 18 -11.34 -14.02 -5.41
N ARG A 19 -12.13 -12.97 -5.64
CA ARG A 19 -13.48 -13.10 -6.21
C ARG A 19 -13.47 -13.70 -7.61
N HIS A 20 -12.49 -13.32 -8.43
CA HIS A 20 -12.38 -13.82 -9.80
C HIS A 20 -12.06 -15.31 -9.82
N LEU A 21 -11.07 -15.77 -9.04
CA LEU A 21 -10.73 -17.19 -8.96
C LEU A 21 -11.86 -18.03 -8.34
N ALA A 22 -12.48 -17.53 -7.27
CA ALA A 22 -13.60 -18.21 -6.63
C ALA A 22 -14.78 -18.39 -7.60
N SER A 23 -15.03 -17.42 -8.49
CA SER A 23 -16.09 -17.55 -9.52
C SER A 23 -15.83 -18.64 -10.55
N ALA A 24 -14.56 -19.05 -10.72
CA ALA A 24 -14.18 -20.17 -11.58
C ALA A 24 -14.21 -21.53 -10.85
N GLY A 25 -14.61 -21.56 -9.57
CA GLY A 25 -14.66 -22.79 -8.76
C GLY A 25 -13.31 -23.26 -8.21
N VAL A 26 -12.29 -22.39 -8.21
CA VAL A 26 -10.98 -22.69 -7.60
C VAL A 26 -11.14 -22.86 -6.09
N ASP A 27 -10.46 -23.85 -5.51
CA ASP A 27 -10.55 -24.12 -4.08
C ASP A 27 -9.99 -22.96 -3.24
N LEU A 28 -10.36 -22.96 -1.95
CA LEU A 28 -10.02 -21.89 -1.02
C LEU A 28 -8.51 -21.71 -0.84
N TYR A 29 -7.75 -22.79 -0.72
CA TYR A 29 -6.31 -22.72 -0.44
C TYR A 29 -5.56 -22.16 -1.63
N THR A 30 -5.88 -22.64 -2.84
CA THR A 30 -5.31 -22.12 -4.08
C THR A 30 -5.67 -20.65 -4.29
N THR A 31 -6.94 -20.28 -4.05
CA THR A 31 -7.41 -18.89 -4.21
C THR A 31 -6.67 -17.93 -3.28
N ILE A 32 -6.53 -18.28 -1.99
CA ILE A 32 -5.85 -17.45 -1.00
C ILE A 32 -4.34 -17.37 -1.28
N GLY A 33 -3.71 -18.49 -1.65
CA GLY A 33 -2.30 -18.52 -2.02
C GLY A 33 -1.97 -17.59 -3.20
N LEU A 34 -2.79 -17.62 -4.25
CA LEU A 34 -2.60 -16.74 -5.40
C LEU A 34 -2.92 -15.27 -5.06
N ALA A 35 -3.94 -15.02 -4.22
CA ALA A 35 -4.25 -13.67 -3.74
C ALA A 35 -3.14 -13.06 -2.87
N ALA A 36 -2.42 -13.87 -2.10
CA ALA A 36 -1.21 -13.44 -1.40
C ALA A 36 -0.12 -12.98 -2.39
N GLY A 37 0.01 -13.64 -3.54
CA GLY A 37 0.87 -13.19 -4.64
C GLY A 37 0.46 -11.83 -5.20
N ALA A 38 -0.85 -11.60 -5.41
CA ALA A 38 -1.36 -10.29 -5.82
C ALA A 38 -1.08 -9.21 -4.76
N LEU A 39 -1.18 -9.54 -3.47
CA LEU A 39 -0.82 -8.64 -2.36
C LEU A 39 0.68 -8.34 -2.32
N TYR A 40 1.54 -9.32 -2.56
CA TYR A 40 3.00 -9.15 -2.55
C TYR A 40 3.51 -8.15 -3.61
N GLY A 41 2.75 -7.91 -4.68
CA GLY A 41 3.13 -6.98 -5.75
C GLY A 41 3.56 -5.59 -5.25
N PRO A 42 4.63 -4.99 -5.80
CA PRO A 42 5.16 -3.70 -5.33
C PRO A 42 4.16 -2.54 -5.35
N LYS A 43 3.19 -2.59 -6.27
CA LYS A 43 2.14 -1.57 -6.43
C LYS A 43 0.91 -1.81 -5.53
N HIS A 44 0.90 -2.89 -4.77
CA HIS A 44 -0.18 -3.23 -3.83
C HIS A 44 0.35 -3.26 -2.39
N GLY A 45 0.74 -4.43 -1.86
CA GLY A 45 1.24 -4.56 -0.48
C GLY A 45 2.66 -4.01 -0.26
N GLY A 46 3.44 -3.81 -1.33
CA GLY A 46 4.82 -3.33 -1.22
C GLY A 46 4.98 -1.85 -0.83
N ALA A 47 3.88 -1.08 -0.74
CA ALA A 47 3.94 0.36 -0.48
C ALA A 47 4.60 0.71 0.86
N ASN A 48 4.37 -0.08 1.92
CA ASN A 48 4.93 0.18 3.25
C ASN A 48 6.46 0.01 3.26
N THR A 49 6.96 -1.05 2.62
CA THR A 49 8.40 -1.27 2.44
C THR A 49 9.03 -0.16 1.61
N ALA A 50 8.34 0.30 0.56
CA ALA A 50 8.80 1.44 -0.23
C ALA A 50 8.87 2.75 0.58
N VAL A 51 7.96 2.96 1.54
CA VAL A 51 8.05 4.09 2.48
C VAL A 51 9.31 3.99 3.35
N ILE A 52 9.62 2.81 3.89
CA ILE A 52 10.82 2.60 4.71
C ILE A 52 12.07 2.93 3.91
N HIS A 53 12.23 2.36 2.71
CA HIS A 53 13.38 2.67 1.84
C HIS A 53 13.44 4.13 1.42
N MET A 54 12.29 4.77 1.19
CA MET A 54 12.23 6.19 0.89
C MET A 54 12.75 7.02 2.08
N LEU A 55 12.34 6.69 3.31
CA LEU A 55 12.80 7.37 4.52
C LEU A 55 14.29 7.15 4.78
N GLU A 56 14.80 5.93 4.54
CA GLU A 56 16.24 5.61 4.60
C GLU A 56 17.04 6.44 3.59
N GLN A 57 16.54 6.58 2.36
CA GLN A 57 17.17 7.42 1.32
C GLN A 57 17.16 8.91 1.68
N ILE A 58 16.09 9.39 2.33
CA ILE A 58 16.02 10.78 2.82
C ILE A 58 17.03 10.96 3.95
N GLY A 59 17.11 10.00 4.88
CA GLY A 59 18.00 10.01 6.03
C GLY A 59 17.57 11.02 7.11
N THR A 60 17.86 12.30 6.88
CA THR A 60 17.68 13.37 7.88
C THR A 60 16.61 14.38 7.48
N LYS A 61 16.03 15.08 8.46
CA LYS A 61 14.89 15.99 8.25
C LYS A 61 15.23 17.19 7.35
N ASP A 62 16.47 17.68 7.37
CA ASP A 62 16.96 18.77 6.52
C ASP A 62 16.90 18.42 5.01
N ARG A 63 16.97 17.13 4.67
CA ARG A 63 16.92 16.65 3.28
C ARG A 63 15.50 16.53 2.72
N ILE A 64 14.46 16.65 3.54
CA ILE A 64 13.05 16.54 3.12
C ILE A 64 12.72 17.56 2.04
N ARG A 65 13.15 18.82 2.19
CA ARG A 65 12.82 19.89 1.23
C ARG A 65 13.39 19.57 -0.16
N ARG A 66 14.61 19.05 -0.22
CA ARG A 66 15.24 18.60 -1.48
C ARG A 66 14.48 17.44 -2.09
N PHE A 67 14.17 16.41 -1.29
CA PHE A 67 13.42 15.24 -1.77
C PHE A 67 12.07 15.64 -2.37
N LEU A 68 11.32 16.53 -1.70
CA LEU A 68 10.03 17.02 -2.19
C LEU A 68 10.15 17.81 -3.50
N MET A 69 11.24 18.56 -3.70
CA MET A 69 11.50 19.21 -5.00
C MET A 69 11.71 18.18 -6.11
N GLU A 70 12.47 17.11 -5.85
CA GLU A 70 12.68 16.04 -6.82
C GLU A 70 11.37 15.30 -7.17
N VAL A 71 10.50 15.07 -6.18
CA VAL A 71 9.14 14.54 -6.39
C VAL A 71 8.32 15.47 -7.30
N LYS A 72 8.31 16.77 -7.03
CA LYS A 72 7.58 17.76 -7.86
C LYS A 72 8.10 17.81 -9.29
N LEU A 73 9.40 17.61 -9.48
CA LEU A 73 10.05 17.47 -10.79
C LEU A 73 9.85 16.08 -11.43
N LYS A 74 9.02 15.21 -10.83
CA LYS A 74 8.75 13.83 -11.28
C LYS A 74 10.00 12.95 -11.38
N LYS A 75 11.07 13.28 -10.66
CA LYS A 75 12.29 12.47 -10.60
C LYS A 75 12.19 11.33 -9.59
N ARG A 76 11.24 11.42 -8.65
CA ARG A 76 10.98 10.43 -7.61
C ARG A 76 9.48 10.30 -7.32
N THR A 77 9.08 9.14 -6.81
CA THR A 77 7.73 8.88 -6.32
C THR A 77 7.66 9.14 -4.81
N LEU A 78 6.60 9.81 -4.37
CA LEU A 78 6.34 10.01 -2.94
C LEU A 78 5.43 8.88 -2.42
N TYR A 79 6.06 7.84 -1.87
CA TYR A 79 5.35 6.69 -1.29
C TYR A 79 4.67 7.06 0.03
N GLY A 80 3.58 6.36 0.37
CA GLY A 80 2.81 6.59 1.59
C GLY A 80 1.81 7.75 1.51
N PHE A 81 1.71 8.40 0.36
CA PHE A 81 0.76 9.49 0.10
C PHE A 81 -0.19 9.14 -1.04
N GLY A 82 -1.41 9.66 -0.94
CA GLY A 82 -2.49 9.42 -1.90
C GLY A 82 -3.24 8.11 -1.62
N ASN A 83 -4.52 8.11 -1.96
CA ASN A 83 -5.37 6.92 -1.89
C ASN A 83 -6.41 7.03 -3.02
N ARG A 84 -6.76 5.90 -3.63
CA ARG A 84 -7.74 5.88 -4.72
C ARG A 84 -9.16 6.27 -4.27
N VAL A 85 -9.49 5.99 -3.01
CA VAL A 85 -10.82 6.17 -2.43
C VAL A 85 -10.85 7.36 -1.47
N TYR A 86 -9.91 7.44 -0.53
CA TYR A 86 -9.84 8.57 0.41
C TYR A 86 -9.33 9.83 -0.27
N LYS A 87 -10.20 10.83 -0.44
CA LYS A 87 -9.87 12.12 -1.04
C LYS A 87 -9.15 13.08 -0.09
N ASN A 88 -9.40 12.96 1.21
CA ASN A 88 -8.91 13.91 2.23
C ASN A 88 -7.87 13.28 3.16
N PHE A 89 -8.29 12.31 3.96
CA PHE A 89 -7.45 11.69 4.99
C PHE A 89 -7.82 10.22 5.16
N ASP A 90 -6.80 9.36 5.29
CA ASP A 90 -7.01 7.95 5.60
C ASP A 90 -7.21 7.79 7.12
N PRO A 91 -8.40 7.41 7.60
CA PRO A 91 -8.69 7.32 9.04
C PRO A 91 -7.77 6.34 9.76
N ARG A 92 -7.25 5.32 9.07
CA ARG A 92 -6.33 4.32 9.64
C ARG A 92 -4.97 4.92 9.95
N ALA A 93 -4.53 5.92 9.18
CA ALA A 93 -3.25 6.60 9.41
C ALA A 93 -3.24 7.33 10.77
N LYS A 94 -4.38 7.83 11.25
CA LYS A 94 -4.48 8.43 12.60
C LYS A 94 -4.19 7.41 13.69
N ILE A 95 -4.66 6.18 13.52
CA ILE A 95 -4.47 5.08 14.47
C ILE A 95 -3.03 4.58 14.45
N VAL A 96 -2.40 4.49 13.27
CA VAL A 96 -1.00 4.06 13.12
C VAL A 96 0.00 5.06 13.70
N LYS A 97 -0.34 6.36 13.67
CA LYS A 97 0.56 7.44 14.13
C LYS A 97 0.62 7.55 15.67
N GLN A 98 -0.41 7.08 16.37
CA GLN A 98 -0.48 7.09 17.83
C GLN A 98 0.50 6.09 18.43
#